data_AF-A0A0H5SDV8-F1
#
_entry.id   AF-A0A0H5SDV8-F1
#
_cell.length_a   1.000
_cell.length_b   1.000
_cell.length_c   1.000
_cell.angle_alpha   90.00
_cell.angle_beta   90.00
_cell.angle_gamma   90.00
#
_symmetry.space_group_name_H-M   'P 1'
#
loop_
_entity.id
_entity.type
_entity.pdbx_description
1 polymer ?
#
loop_
_entity_poly.entity_id
_entity_poly.type
_entity_poly.pdbx_seq_one_letter_code
_entity_poly.pdbx_strand_id
1 'polypeptide(L)'
;MDNNRTEKATINIGIMELAQIDLLVENMIYTNRSDFIRTAIRNQLEMHKSDIERLYLQTKANSFEPESQVQGGIGIYRLRKAALSDAMKSNKKLHIMVMGILLIDKDISPELFEATVKSIKIYGKIQAQKSILELINRKGIKSD
;
A
#
# COMPACT_ATOMS: atom_id res chain seq x y z
N MET A 1 11.60 0.54 16.78
CA MET A 1 10.50 0.70 15.80
C MET A 1 10.87 -0.11 14.58
N ASP A 2 9.99 -0.98 14.09
CA ASP A 2 10.28 -1.78 12.89
C ASP A 2 10.52 -0.87 11.68
N ASN A 3 11.79 -0.70 11.28
CA ASN A 3 12.18 -0.01 10.05
C ASN A 3 11.53 -0.62 8.79
N ASN A 4 10.93 -1.80 8.91
CA ASN A 4 10.23 -2.50 7.84
C ASN A 4 8.87 -1.89 7.45
N ARG A 5 8.40 -0.87 8.19
CA ARG A 5 7.11 -0.17 7.93
C ARG A 5 7.25 1.32 7.62
N THR A 6 8.47 1.83 7.47
CA THR A 6 8.73 3.24 7.19
C THR A 6 9.61 3.37 5.96
N GLU A 7 9.26 4.30 5.07
CA GLU A 7 10.08 4.66 3.91
C GLU A 7 10.64 6.07 4.12
N LYS A 8 11.91 6.29 3.75
CA LYS A 8 12.54 7.61 3.84
C LYS A 8 12.10 8.45 2.63
N ALA A 9 11.54 9.62 2.89
CA ALA A 9 11.24 10.62 1.87
C ALA A 9 12.11 11.86 2.07
N THR A 10 12.51 12.50 0.97
CA THR A 10 13.21 13.79 0.97
C THR A 10 12.26 14.83 0.38
N ILE A 11 12.07 15.94 1.08
CA ILE A 11 11.16 17.03 0.68
C ILE A 11 11.85 18.38 0.88
N ASN A 12 11.48 19.35 0.06
CA ASN A 12 11.83 20.76 0.30
C ASN A 12 10.80 21.36 1.27
N ILE A 13 11.27 22.18 2.20
CA ILE A 13 10.44 22.86 3.21
C ILE A 13 10.80 24.35 3.16
N GLY A 14 9.81 25.24 3.28
CA GLY A 14 10.04 26.68 3.30
C GLY A 14 10.88 27.11 4.50
N ILE A 15 11.70 28.15 4.34
CA ILE A 15 12.61 28.64 5.40
C ILE A 15 11.83 29.03 6.66
N MET A 16 10.67 29.69 6.50
CA MET A 16 9.83 30.09 7.62
C MET A 16 9.19 28.91 8.35
N GLU A 17 8.75 27.88 7.61
CA GLU A 17 8.17 26.67 8.20
C GLU A 17 9.24 25.92 8.99
N LEU A 18 10.45 25.78 8.43
CA LEU A 18 11.57 25.14 9.13
C LEU A 18 11.92 25.88 10.42
N ALA A 19 11.97 27.22 10.40
CA ALA A 19 12.23 28.03 11.59
C ALA A 19 11.15 27.84 12.68
N GLN A 20 9.88 27.74 12.30
CA GLN A 20 8.79 27.45 13.24
C GLN A 20 8.91 26.05 13.83
N ILE A 21 9.22 25.03 13.00
CA ILE A 21 9.43 23.66 13.46
C ILE A 21 10.59 23.60 14.46
N ASP A 22 11.68 24.31 14.18
CA ASP A 22 12.85 24.37 15.05
C ASP A 22 12.50 24.95 16.42
N LEU A 23 11.77 26.07 16.45
CA LEU A 23 11.31 26.66 17.70
C LEU A 23 10.44 25.69 18.52
N LEU A 24 9.55 24.94 17.87
CA LEU A 24 8.72 23.93 18.55
C LEU A 24 9.54 22.78 19.13
N VAL A 25 10.60 22.37 18.44
CA VAL A 25 11.51 21.30 18.90
C VAL A 25 12.40 21.80 20.05
N GLU A 26 12.95 23.00 19.95
CA GLU A 26 13.77 23.63 21.01
C GLU A 26 13.00 23.77 22.32
N ASN A 27 11.70 24.06 22.24
CA ASN A 27 10.82 24.17 23.41
C ASN A 27 10.22 22.81 23.83
N MET A 28 10.75 21.69 23.32
CA MET A 28 10.39 20.32 23.71
C MET A 28 8.91 19.95 23.48
N ILE A 29 8.19 20.68 22.61
CA ILE A 29 6.83 20.32 22.21
C ILE A 29 6.85 19.08 21.31
N TYR A 30 7.90 18.95 20.49
CA TYR A 30 8.19 17.74 19.69
C TYR A 30 9.62 17.27 19.95
N THR A 31 9.84 15.95 19.94
CA THR A 31 11.16 15.38 20.22
C THR A 31 12.20 15.68 19.14
N ASN A 32 11.77 15.80 17.87
CA ASN A 32 12.63 16.17 16.74
C ASN A 32 11.78 16.61 15.53
N ARG A 33 12.43 17.21 14.53
CA ARG A 33 11.78 17.65 13.28
C ARG A 33 11.00 16.52 12.59
N SER A 34 11.56 15.31 12.55
CA SER A 34 10.89 14.17 11.92
C SER A 34 9.62 13.76 12.67
N ASP A 35 9.56 13.96 13.98
CA ASP A 35 8.39 13.68 14.79
C ASP A 35 7.26 14.68 14.55
N PHE A 36 7.59 15.97 14.48
CA PHE A 36 6.66 17.01 14.02
C PHE A 36 6.08 16.66 12.65
N ILE A 37 6.94 16.40 11.67
CA ILE A 37 6.52 16.14 10.28
C ILE A 37 5.65 14.89 10.21
N ARG A 38 6.03 13.79 10.89
CA ARG A 38 5.19 12.57 10.95
C ARG A 38 3.83 12.84 11.58
N THR A 39 3.77 13.66 12.61
CA THR A 39 2.52 14.01 13.29
C THR A 39 1.64 14.88 12.40
N ALA A 40 2.19 15.91 11.76
CA ALA A 40 1.47 16.78 10.83
C ALA A 40 0.87 15.99 9.66
N ILE A 41 1.65 15.09 9.05
CA ILE A 41 1.17 14.21 7.98
C ILE A 41 0.00 13.34 8.46
N ARG A 42 0.11 12.71 9.64
CA ARG A 42 -0.97 11.88 10.21
C ARG A 42 -2.24 12.68 10.42
N ASN A 43 -2.13 13.89 10.97
CA ASN A 43 -3.28 14.75 11.22
C ASN A 43 -3.98 15.14 9.92
N GLN A 44 -3.23 15.52 8.88
CA GLN A 44 -3.79 15.84 7.57
C GLN A 44 -4.46 14.63 6.91
N LEU A 45 -3.86 13.45 7.01
CA LEU A 45 -4.46 12.22 6.46
C LEU A 45 -5.73 11.79 7.21
N GLU A 46 -5.77 11.94 8.54
CA GLU A 46 -6.98 11.63 9.31
C GLU A 46 -8.12 12.60 8.95
N MET A 47 -7.81 13.88 8.73
CA MET A 47 -8.79 14.87 8.25
C MET A 47 -9.41 14.49 6.90
N HIS A 48 -8.63 13.86 6.00
CA HIS A 48 -9.08 13.43 4.68
C HIS A 48 -9.49 11.96 4.60
N LYS A 49 -9.67 11.27 5.72
CA LYS A 49 -9.92 9.82 5.74
C LYS A 49 -11.14 9.41 4.92
N SER A 50 -12.25 10.11 5.04
CA SER A 50 -13.47 9.84 4.25
C SER A 50 -13.27 10.07 2.76
N ASP A 51 -12.46 11.06 2.39
CA ASP A 51 -12.14 11.36 1.00
C ASP A 51 -11.28 10.25 0.41
N ILE A 52 -10.29 9.78 1.17
CA ILE A 52 -9.42 8.66 0.79
C ILE A 52 -10.23 7.39 0.57
N GLU A 53 -11.16 7.06 1.48
CA GLU A 53 -12.05 5.90 1.33
C GLU A 53 -12.91 6.00 0.07
N ARG A 54 -13.50 7.18 -0.19
CA ARG A 54 -14.28 7.44 -1.39
C ARG A 54 -13.44 7.30 -2.66
N LEU A 55 -12.25 7.92 -2.69
CA LEU A 55 -11.33 7.88 -3.83
C LEU A 55 -10.85 6.45 -4.10
N TYR A 56 -10.61 5.66 -3.05
CA TYR A 56 -10.25 4.25 -3.18
C TYR A 56 -11.35 3.45 -3.88
N LEU A 57 -12.61 3.62 -3.46
CA LEU A 57 -13.76 2.95 -4.07
C LEU A 57 -13.98 3.40 -5.52
N GLN A 58 -13.86 4.70 -5.81
CA GLN A 58 -13.94 5.22 -7.18
C GLN A 58 -12.83 4.65 -8.07
N THR A 59 -11.60 4.63 -7.57
CA THR A 59 -10.46 4.06 -8.30
C THR A 59 -10.67 2.57 -8.57
N LYS A 60 -11.22 1.83 -7.61
CA LYS A 60 -11.59 0.42 -7.77
C LYS A 60 -12.63 0.25 -8.89
N ALA A 61 -13.69 1.06 -8.90
CA ALA A 61 -14.73 1.00 -9.92
C ALA A 61 -14.20 1.36 -11.32
N ASN A 62 -13.23 2.27 -11.42
CA ASN A 62 -12.69 2.74 -12.69
C ASN A 62 -11.56 1.84 -13.23
N SER A 63 -10.83 1.13 -12.36
CA SER A 63 -9.65 0.34 -12.75
C SER A 63 -9.99 -1.11 -13.10
N PHE A 64 -11.18 -1.60 -12.74
CA PHE A 64 -11.57 -2.99 -12.90
C PHE A 64 -13.01 -3.09 -13.42
N GLU A 65 -13.29 -4.11 -14.24
CA GLU A 65 -14.64 -4.35 -14.75
C GLU A 65 -15.62 -4.67 -13.59
N PRO A 66 -16.91 -4.30 -13.69
CA PRO A 66 -17.88 -4.53 -12.60
C PRO A 66 -17.98 -5.98 -12.14
N GLU A 67 -17.74 -6.94 -13.04
CA GLU A 67 -17.80 -8.38 -12.74
C GLU A 67 -16.45 -8.95 -12.25
N SER A 68 -15.40 -8.14 -12.27
CA SER A 68 -14.07 -8.56 -11.82
C SER A 68 -14.03 -8.78 -10.32
N GLN A 69 -13.52 -9.94 -9.90
CA GLN A 69 -13.30 -10.23 -8.49
C GLN A 69 -12.06 -9.49 -7.99
N VAL A 70 -12.27 -8.31 -7.41
CA VAL A 70 -11.20 -7.49 -6.82
C VAL A 70 -11.05 -7.79 -5.33
N GLN A 71 -9.89 -8.31 -4.95
CA GLN A 71 -9.47 -8.57 -3.57
C GLN A 71 -8.55 -7.45 -3.06
N GLY A 72 -8.73 -7.06 -1.80
CA GLY A 72 -7.85 -6.10 -1.13
C GLY A 72 -8.60 -5.07 -0.30
N GLY A 73 -7.94 -3.98 0.05
CA GLY A 73 -8.46 -2.96 0.96
C GLY A 73 -7.43 -1.92 1.39
N ILE A 74 -7.82 -1.07 2.34
CA ILE A 74 -6.96 -0.08 2.98
C ILE A 74 -6.34 -0.69 4.24
N GLY A 75 -5.04 -0.50 4.44
CA GLY A 75 -4.26 -1.03 5.56
C GLY A 75 -3.39 -2.24 5.16
N ILE A 76 -3.33 -3.24 6.03
CA ILE A 76 -2.56 -4.47 5.79
C ILE A 76 -3.51 -5.52 5.23
N TYR A 77 -3.27 -5.95 4.00
CA TYR A 77 -4.02 -7.02 3.35
C TYR A 77 -3.15 -8.26 3.19
N ARG A 78 -3.62 -9.41 3.70
CA ARG A 78 -2.90 -10.68 3.63
C ARG A 78 -3.51 -11.60 2.59
N LEU A 79 -2.76 -11.89 1.53
CA LEU A 79 -3.13 -12.85 0.50
C LEU A 79 -2.69 -14.25 0.91
N ARG A 80 -3.67 -15.14 1.06
CA ARG A 80 -3.47 -16.54 1.48
C ARG A 80 -3.62 -17.48 0.29
N LYS A 81 -2.94 -18.63 0.34
CA LYS A 81 -3.04 -19.69 -0.67
C LYS A 81 -4.48 -20.19 -0.91
N ALA A 82 -5.31 -20.23 0.14
CA ALA A 82 -6.71 -20.63 0.02
C ALA A 82 -7.49 -19.76 -0.99
N ALA A 83 -7.30 -18.43 -0.93
CA ALA A 83 -7.97 -17.50 -1.83
C ALA A 83 -7.59 -17.73 -3.30
N LEU A 84 -6.30 -18.03 -3.57
CA LEU A 84 -5.84 -18.36 -4.91
C LEU A 84 -6.35 -19.73 -5.38
N SER A 85 -6.36 -20.72 -4.48
CA SER A 85 -6.84 -22.07 -4.78
C SER A 85 -8.32 -22.07 -5.16
N ASP A 86 -9.14 -21.26 -4.47
CA ASP A 86 -10.57 -21.13 -4.76
C ASP A 86 -10.83 -20.39 -6.06
N ALA A 87 -10.03 -19.37 -6.36
CA ALA A 87 -10.08 -18.68 -7.65
C ALA A 87 -9.70 -19.61 -8.82
N MET A 88 -8.68 -20.45 -8.62
CA MET A 88 -8.27 -21.47 -9.59
C MET A 88 -9.38 -22.49 -9.87
N LYS A 89 -10.02 -23.02 -8.81
CA LYS A 89 -11.16 -23.95 -8.93
C LYS A 89 -12.36 -23.32 -9.65
N SER A 90 -12.57 -22.03 -9.42
CA SER A 90 -13.67 -21.26 -10.02
C SER A 90 -13.33 -20.76 -11.44
N ASN A 91 -12.13 -21.07 -11.96
CA ASN A 91 -11.58 -20.53 -13.21
C ASN A 91 -11.69 -18.99 -13.33
N LYS A 92 -11.61 -18.29 -12.19
CA LYS A 92 -11.69 -16.84 -12.11
C LYS A 92 -10.29 -16.26 -11.95
N LYS A 93 -10.07 -15.10 -12.57
CA LYS A 93 -8.86 -14.31 -12.37
C LYS A 93 -9.13 -13.23 -11.32
N LEU A 94 -8.22 -13.12 -10.36
CA LEU A 94 -8.27 -12.13 -9.31
C LEU A 94 -7.58 -10.85 -9.74
N HIS A 95 -8.21 -9.74 -9.39
CA HIS A 95 -7.60 -8.43 -9.38
C HIS A 95 -7.26 -8.07 -7.95
N ILE A 96 -6.08 -7.50 -7.71
CA ILE A 96 -5.66 -7.13 -6.36
C ILE A 96 -5.50 -5.61 -6.31
N MET A 97 -6.15 -4.97 -5.34
CA MET A 97 -5.97 -3.55 -5.08
C MET A 97 -5.76 -3.32 -3.60
N VAL A 98 -4.61 -2.74 -3.20
CA VAL A 98 -4.32 -2.49 -1.78
C VAL A 98 -3.74 -1.09 -1.62
N MET A 99 -4.23 -0.37 -0.61
CA MET A 99 -3.60 0.86 -0.12
C MET A 99 -2.98 0.55 1.24
N GLY A 100 -1.65 0.52 1.32
CA GLY A 100 -0.90 0.10 2.50
C GLY A 100 0.06 -1.04 2.20
N ILE A 101 -0.10 -2.18 2.87
CA ILE A 101 0.82 -3.33 2.75
C ILE A 101 0.08 -4.54 2.22
N LEU A 102 0.51 -5.07 1.07
CA LEU A 102 0.11 -6.39 0.60
C LEU A 102 1.12 -7.43 1.12
N LEU A 103 0.67 -8.28 2.04
CA LEU A 103 1.45 -9.40 2.54
C LEU A 103 1.04 -10.67 1.80
N ILE A 104 1.97 -11.29 1.07
CA ILE A 104 1.75 -12.54 0.36
C ILE A 104 2.39 -13.67 1.16
N ASP A 105 1.60 -14.68 1.49
CA ASP A 105 2.10 -15.83 2.26
C ASP A 105 3.19 -16.60 1.53
N LYS A 106 4.14 -17.14 2.31
CA LYS A 106 5.34 -17.84 1.81
C LYS A 106 5.06 -19.21 1.20
N ASP A 107 3.84 -19.72 1.34
CA ASP A 107 3.40 -21.02 0.81
C ASP A 107 2.75 -20.91 -0.58
N ILE A 108 2.63 -19.68 -1.10
CA ILE A 108 2.14 -19.40 -2.45
C ILE A 108 3.28 -19.62 -3.43
N SER A 109 3.08 -20.52 -4.40
CA SER A 109 4.04 -20.72 -5.48
C SER A 109 3.88 -19.65 -6.56
N PRO A 110 4.96 -19.26 -7.26
CA PRO A 110 4.88 -18.31 -8.37
C PRO A 110 3.92 -18.77 -9.48
N GLU A 111 3.85 -20.08 -9.74
CA GLU A 111 2.96 -20.66 -10.76
C GLU A 111 1.49 -20.51 -10.38
N LEU A 112 1.15 -20.78 -9.12
CA LEU A 112 -0.22 -20.59 -8.60
C LEU A 112 -0.61 -19.11 -8.66
N PHE A 113 0.30 -18.22 -8.27
CA PHE A 113 0.08 -16.78 -8.32
C PHE A 113 -0.17 -16.31 -9.76
N GLU A 114 0.67 -16.73 -10.70
CA GLU A 114 0.54 -16.39 -12.12
C GLU A 114 -0.75 -16.95 -12.75
N ALA A 115 -1.13 -18.16 -12.37
CA ALA A 115 -2.33 -18.79 -12.87
C ALA A 115 -3.62 -18.11 -12.36
N THR A 116 -3.57 -17.32 -11.29
CA THR A 116 -4.78 -16.83 -10.61
C THR A 116 -4.89 -15.31 -10.56
N VAL A 117 -3.77 -14.57 -10.59
CA VAL A 117 -3.77 -13.10 -10.47
C VAL A 117 -3.60 -12.45 -11.85
N LYS A 118 -4.55 -11.59 -12.24
CA LYS A 118 -4.55 -10.87 -13.53
C LYS A 118 -3.93 -9.48 -13.45
N SER A 119 -4.25 -8.69 -12.43
CA SER A 119 -3.60 -7.39 -12.21
C SER A 119 -3.51 -7.01 -10.73
N ILE A 120 -2.55 -6.14 -10.41
CA ILE A 120 -2.21 -5.73 -9.05
C ILE A 120 -2.02 -4.20 -9.04
N LYS A 121 -2.77 -3.50 -8.20
CA LYS A 121 -2.62 -2.04 -8.00
C LYS A 121 -2.31 -1.77 -6.53
N ILE A 122 -1.15 -1.20 -6.24
CA ILE A 122 -0.65 -1.06 -4.86
C ILE A 122 -0.24 0.36 -4.58
N TYR A 123 -0.98 1.02 -3.68
CA TYR A 123 -0.58 2.28 -3.07
C TYR A 123 0.16 1.99 -1.77
N GLY A 124 1.43 1.58 -1.89
CA GLY A 124 2.27 1.23 -0.75
C GLY A 124 3.28 0.13 -1.09
N LYS A 125 3.42 -0.87 -0.21
CA LYS A 125 4.50 -1.87 -0.28
C LYS A 125 3.96 -3.30 -0.42
N ILE A 126 4.67 -4.12 -1.19
CA ILE A 126 4.42 -5.56 -1.28
C ILE A 126 5.47 -6.28 -0.43
N GLN A 127 5.02 -7.16 0.45
CA GLN A 127 5.87 -8.07 1.22
C GLN A 127 5.57 -9.49 0.76
N ALA A 128 6.50 -10.07 0.00
CA ALA A 128 6.36 -11.41 -0.56
C ALA A 128 7.73 -12.09 -0.64
N GLN A 129 7.74 -13.38 -0.97
CA GLN A 129 8.98 -14.07 -1.33
C GLN A 129 9.60 -13.45 -2.58
N LYS A 130 10.93 -13.52 -2.68
CA LYS A 130 11.72 -12.92 -3.77
C LYS A 130 11.23 -13.37 -5.15
N SER A 131 10.92 -14.66 -5.31
CA SER A 131 10.38 -15.23 -6.54
C SER A 131 9.07 -14.58 -7.00
N ILE A 132 8.17 -14.25 -6.07
CA ILE A 132 6.90 -13.56 -6.38
C ILE A 132 7.15 -12.09 -6.70
N LEU A 133 8.04 -11.40 -5.97
CA LEU A 133 8.38 -10.01 -6.27
C LEU A 133 9.00 -9.87 -7.67
N GLU A 134 9.89 -10.78 -8.04
CA GLU A 134 10.47 -10.85 -9.39
C GLU A 134 9.41 -11.10 -10.46
N LEU A 135 8.46 -12.02 -10.19
CA LEU A 135 7.33 -12.29 -11.09
C LEU A 135 6.46 -11.05 -11.32
N ILE A 136 6.12 -10.32 -10.24
CA ILE A 136 5.30 -9.09 -10.31
C ILE A 136 5.99 -8.01 -11.14
N ASN A 137 7.30 -7.81 -10.92
CA ASN A 137 8.09 -6.81 -11.62
C ASN A 137 8.26 -7.17 -13.11
N ARG A 138 8.56 -8.44 -13.42
CA ARG A 138 8.80 -8.90 -14.80
C ARG A 138 7.58 -8.72 -15.71
N LYS A 139 6.38 -8.94 -15.18
CA LYS A 139 5.15 -8.91 -15.98
C LYS A 139 4.46 -7.55 -16.01
N GLY A 140 4.99 -6.52 -15.33
CA GLY A 140 4.33 -5.21 -15.26
C GLY A 140 2.91 -5.29 -14.66
N ILE A 141 2.65 -6.30 -13.82
CA ILE A 141 1.32 -6.51 -13.21
C ILE A 141 0.98 -5.37 -12.26
N LYS A 142 2.01 -4.65 -11.78
CA LYS A 142 1.90 -3.42 -11.02
C LYS A 142 1.54 -2.26 -11.97
N SER A 143 0.30 -1.78 -11.87
CA SER A 143 -0.06 -0.48 -12.43
C SER A 143 0.33 0.60 -11.41
N ASP A 144 1.13 1.58 -11.84
CA ASP A 144 1.45 2.78 -11.05
C ASP A 144 0.19 3.64 -10.79
#